data_AF-A0A5J4S2Z9-F1
#
_entry.id   AF-A0A5J4S2Z9-F1
#
_cell.length_a   1.000
_cell.length_b   1.000
_cell.length_c   1.000
_cell.angle_alpha   90.00
_cell.angle_beta   90.00
_cell.angle_gamma   90.00
#
_symmetry.space_group_name_H-M   'P 1'
#
loop_
_entity.id
_entity.type
_entity.pdbx_description
1 polymer ?
#
loop_
_entity_poly.entity_id
_entity_poly.type
_entity_poly.pdbx_seq_one_letter_code
_entity_poly.pdbx_strand_id
1 'polypeptide(L)'
;MRKFLSKKALLIVSLCFTLAALGIWFVIRSTKSRVQIEFDIHINKKEIYLSTYAEPPQFAIWLENPTNGKHKQVFVTYRVSRGDWEGKADVPVAIPNWVTIFRSGLRDERTDEEISISGATPKDEYFRVRAEVRPGSEWICWIEMNLAGDYNEYYPQFNRVTKEEDEFSCGQPALLYRAAIKADEGNQYTPDIASMSLWKNGKNILAPIDSTITTAQNVFDEINIRIIEPKFRIINLNNVEQQDVLK
;
A
#
# COMPACT_ATOMS: atom_id res chain seq x y z
N MET A 1 17.70 -6.23 62.53
CA MET A 1 16.50 -7.09 62.35
C MET A 1 16.24 -7.29 60.87
N ARG A 2 16.63 -8.43 60.27
CA ARG A 2 16.25 -8.79 58.90
C ARG A 2 14.84 -9.41 58.96
N LYS A 3 13.81 -8.67 58.53
CA LYS A 3 12.47 -9.23 58.34
C LYS A 3 12.54 -10.23 57.18
N PHE A 4 12.51 -11.52 57.50
CA PHE A 4 12.36 -12.58 56.51
C PHE A 4 11.01 -12.40 55.82
N LEU A 5 11.02 -12.21 54.51
CA LEU A 5 9.81 -12.24 53.68
C LEU A 5 9.07 -13.56 53.94
N SER A 6 7.77 -13.47 54.23
CA SER A 6 6.96 -14.66 54.48
C SER A 6 6.96 -15.56 53.24
N LYS A 7 6.91 -16.88 53.43
CA LYS A 7 6.86 -17.85 52.31
C LYS A 7 5.75 -17.53 51.30
N LYS A 8 4.63 -16.94 51.76
CA LYS A 8 3.52 -16.48 50.92
C LYS A 8 3.91 -15.29 50.04
N ALA A 9 4.66 -14.32 50.58
CA ALA A 9 5.17 -13.19 49.79
C ALA A 9 6.17 -13.67 48.72
N LEU A 10 7.02 -14.64 49.04
CA LEU A 10 7.95 -15.24 48.09
C LEU A 10 7.23 -15.97 46.93
N LEU A 11 6.13 -16.67 47.25
CA LEU A 11 5.27 -17.34 46.27
C LEU A 11 4.58 -16.35 45.32
N ILE A 12 4.05 -15.24 45.85
CA ILE A 12 3.39 -14.21 45.03
C ILE A 12 4.39 -13.54 44.08
N VAL A 13 5.59 -13.19 44.57
CA VAL A 13 6.64 -12.57 43.74
C VAL A 13 7.09 -13.53 42.64
N SER A 14 7.27 -14.82 42.95
CA SER A 14 7.61 -15.85 41.96
C SER A 14 6.53 -15.98 40.89
N LEU A 15 5.26 -16.02 41.29
CA LEU A 15 4.12 -16.12 40.37
C LEU A 15 4.05 -14.91 39.42
N CYS A 16 4.22 -13.70 39.95
CA CYS A 16 4.26 -12.47 39.13
C CYS A 16 5.42 -12.49 38.14
N PHE A 17 6.62 -12.94 38.55
CA PHE A 17 7.76 -13.09 37.64
C PHE A 17 7.50 -14.11 36.54
N THR A 18 6.90 -15.27 36.86
CA THR A 18 6.54 -16.27 35.84
C THR A 18 5.49 -15.77 34.86
N LEU A 19 4.47 -15.03 35.33
CA LEU A 19 3.45 -14.45 34.46
C LEU A 19 4.03 -13.36 33.56
N ALA A 20 4.92 -12.51 34.09
CA ALA A 20 5.64 -11.52 33.29
C ALA A 20 6.55 -12.18 32.24
N ALA A 21 7.28 -13.23 32.61
CA ALA A 21 8.13 -13.98 31.68
C ALA A 21 7.31 -14.69 30.59
N LEU A 22 6.15 -15.25 30.92
CA LEU A 22 5.22 -15.83 29.96
C LEU A 22 4.63 -14.78 29.01
N GLY A 23 4.28 -13.59 29.52
CA GLY A 23 3.84 -12.46 28.71
C GLY A 23 4.91 -12.00 27.72
N ILE A 24 6.15 -11.83 28.20
CA ILE A 24 7.31 -11.48 27.35
C ILE A 24 7.56 -12.57 26.30
N TRP A 25 7.54 -13.84 26.70
CA TRP A 25 7.72 -14.97 25.78
C TRP A 25 6.61 -15.03 24.71
N PHE A 26 5.36 -14.79 25.09
CA PHE A 26 4.22 -14.74 24.16
C PHE A 26 4.37 -13.60 23.16
N VAL A 27 4.76 -12.40 23.61
CA VAL A 27 5.03 -11.24 22.75
C VAL A 27 6.19 -11.50 21.79
N ILE A 28 7.30 -12.11 22.26
CA ILE A 28 8.44 -12.46 21.40
C ILE A 28 8.04 -13.53 20.37
N ARG A 29 7.27 -14.53 20.78
CA ARG A 29 6.80 -15.60 19.88
C ARG A 29 5.82 -15.06 18.84
N SER A 30 4.96 -14.12 19.19
CA SER A 30 4.03 -13.50 18.24
C SER A 30 4.75 -12.57 17.26
N THR A 31 5.81 -11.84 17.67
CA THR A 31 6.60 -11.02 16.75
C THR A 31 7.47 -11.85 15.80
N LYS A 32 8.04 -12.98 16.25
CA LYS A 32 8.75 -13.92 15.36
C LYS A 32 7.85 -14.56 14.28
N SER A 33 6.53 -14.36 14.34
CA SER A 33 5.60 -14.95 13.37
C SER A 33 5.31 -14.07 12.17
N ARG A 34 5.83 -12.83 12.11
CA ARG A 34 5.53 -11.86 11.06
C ARG A 34 6.78 -11.12 10.59
N VAL A 35 6.83 -10.81 9.30
CA VAL A 35 7.74 -9.82 8.68
C VAL A 35 6.90 -8.72 8.03
N GLN A 36 7.50 -7.57 7.75
CA GLN A 36 6.85 -6.47 7.06
C GLN A 36 7.40 -6.32 5.64
N ILE A 37 6.51 -6.30 4.66
CA ILE A 37 6.81 -5.80 3.31
C ILE A 37 6.69 -4.28 3.40
N GLU A 38 7.79 -3.57 3.24
CA GLU A 38 7.84 -2.11 3.16
C GLU A 38 7.97 -1.71 1.69
N PHE A 39 7.01 -0.90 1.24
CA PHE A 39 7.06 -0.22 -0.06
C PHE A 39 7.60 1.18 0.17
N ASP A 40 8.67 1.54 -0.51
CA ASP A 40 9.28 2.88 -0.53
C ASP A 40 9.23 3.37 -1.99
N ILE A 41 8.41 4.37 -2.26
CA ILE A 41 8.15 4.88 -3.62
C ILE A 41 8.59 6.34 -3.65
N HIS A 42 9.56 6.69 -4.48
CA HIS A 42 9.84 8.10 -4.76
C HIS A 42 8.83 8.63 -5.77
N ILE A 43 8.31 9.83 -5.52
CA ILE A 43 7.36 10.49 -6.40
C ILE A 43 8.05 11.69 -7.03
N ASN A 44 8.27 11.62 -8.34
CA ASN A 44 8.92 12.69 -9.09
C ASN A 44 8.00 13.91 -9.22
N LYS A 45 8.20 14.88 -8.33
CA LYS A 45 7.43 16.15 -8.33
C LYS A 45 7.52 16.92 -9.64
N LYS A 46 8.62 16.79 -10.39
CA LYS A 46 8.77 17.49 -11.67
C LYS A 46 7.70 17.01 -12.65
N GLU A 47 7.48 15.71 -12.76
CA GLU A 47 6.44 15.15 -13.64
C GLU A 47 5.05 15.58 -13.18
N ILE A 48 4.82 15.65 -11.86
CA ILE A 48 3.57 16.20 -11.31
C ILE A 48 3.37 17.64 -11.77
N TYR A 49 4.35 18.53 -11.59
CA TYR A 49 4.21 19.94 -11.97
C TYR A 49 4.10 20.18 -13.48
N LEU A 50 4.56 19.24 -14.30
CA LEU A 50 4.43 19.30 -15.75
C LEU A 50 3.06 18.78 -16.24
N SER A 51 2.32 18.05 -15.41
CA SER A 51 0.94 17.65 -15.71
C SER A 51 0.01 18.87 -15.71
N THR A 52 -1.14 18.72 -16.37
CA THR A 52 -2.14 19.79 -16.49
C THR A 52 -2.71 20.23 -15.15
N TYR A 53 -2.88 19.29 -14.21
CA TYR A 53 -3.55 19.55 -12.94
C TYR A 53 -2.60 19.77 -11.77
N ALA A 54 -1.32 19.40 -11.90
CA ALA A 54 -0.32 19.48 -10.83
C ALA A 54 -0.78 18.81 -9.52
N GLU A 55 -1.61 17.76 -9.64
CA GLU A 55 -2.12 17.00 -8.50
C GLU A 55 -1.30 15.72 -8.28
N PRO A 56 -1.20 15.23 -7.04
CA PRO A 56 -0.53 13.96 -6.76
C PRO A 56 -1.16 12.79 -7.53
N PRO A 57 -0.35 11.80 -7.95
CA PRO A 57 -0.86 10.64 -8.67
C PRO A 57 -1.85 9.83 -7.82
N GLN A 58 -2.81 9.20 -8.49
CA GLN A 58 -3.69 8.21 -7.90
C GLN A 58 -3.07 6.83 -8.07
N PHE A 59 -3.03 6.03 -7.01
CA PHE A 59 -2.41 4.71 -7.09
C PHE A 59 -2.96 3.73 -6.06
N ALA A 60 -2.74 2.45 -6.32
CA ALA A 60 -3.06 1.36 -5.42
C ALA A 60 -1.90 0.35 -5.35
N ILE A 61 -1.82 -0.33 -4.21
CA ILE A 61 -0.85 -1.39 -3.95
C ILE A 61 -1.62 -2.60 -3.43
N TRP A 62 -1.34 -3.78 -3.97
CA TRP A 62 -1.90 -5.03 -3.49
C TRP A 62 -0.94 -6.20 -3.65
N LEU A 63 -1.23 -7.27 -2.93
CA LEU A 63 -0.54 -8.54 -3.02
C LEU A 63 -1.45 -9.56 -3.70
N GLU A 64 -0.89 -10.42 -4.54
CA GLU A 64 -1.54 -11.60 -5.08
C GLU A 64 -0.79 -12.83 -4.59
N ASN A 65 -1.55 -13.81 -4.08
CA ASN A 65 -1.00 -15.10 -3.72
C ASN A 65 -0.79 -15.94 -5.01
N PRO A 66 0.45 -16.34 -5.34
CA PRO A 66 0.74 -17.03 -6.60
C PRO A 66 0.12 -18.44 -6.68
N THR A 67 -0.24 -19.05 -5.54
CA THR A 67 -0.81 -20.39 -5.48
C THR A 67 -2.30 -20.42 -5.77
N ASN A 68 -3.05 -19.44 -5.26
CA ASN A 68 -4.53 -19.43 -5.34
C ASN A 68 -5.13 -18.18 -6.00
N GLY A 69 -4.29 -17.23 -6.44
CA GLY A 69 -4.72 -16.00 -7.11
C GLY A 69 -5.47 -15.01 -6.20
N LYS A 70 -5.56 -15.25 -4.89
CA LYS A 70 -6.28 -14.33 -4.00
C LYS A 70 -5.52 -13.00 -3.88
N HIS A 71 -6.25 -11.92 -4.06
CA HIS A 71 -5.74 -10.56 -3.92
C HIS A 71 -5.98 -10.02 -2.51
N LYS A 72 -4.99 -9.30 -1.97
CA LYS A 72 -5.06 -8.60 -0.68
C LYS A 72 -4.65 -7.16 -0.88
N GLN A 73 -5.57 -6.23 -0.64
CA GLN A 73 -5.30 -4.81 -0.75
C GLN A 73 -4.33 -4.35 0.34
N VAL A 74 -3.32 -3.57 -0.03
CA VAL A 74 -2.35 -2.95 0.90
C VAL A 74 -2.60 -1.45 1.03
N PHE A 75 -2.80 -0.77 -0.09
CA PHE A 75 -3.03 0.67 -0.11
C PHE A 75 -3.87 1.07 -1.32
N VAL A 76 -4.61 2.16 -1.18
CA VAL A 76 -5.26 2.87 -2.29
C VAL A 76 -5.37 4.34 -1.89
N THR A 77 -5.22 5.25 -2.86
CA THR A 77 -5.43 6.67 -2.60
C THR A 77 -6.88 6.99 -2.24
N TYR A 78 -7.07 8.03 -1.44
CA TYR A 78 -8.37 8.38 -0.86
C TYR A 78 -9.46 8.59 -1.92
N ARG A 79 -9.20 9.38 -2.97
CA ARG A 79 -10.18 9.70 -4.01
C ARG A 79 -10.69 8.44 -4.71
N VAL A 80 -9.78 7.53 -5.07
CA VAL A 80 -10.19 6.24 -5.65
C VAL A 80 -10.96 5.38 -4.64
N SER A 81 -10.53 5.34 -3.38
CA SER A 81 -11.19 4.52 -2.35
C SER A 81 -12.63 4.94 -2.07
N ARG A 82 -12.91 6.25 -2.08
CA ARG A 82 -14.21 6.83 -1.74
C ARG A 82 -15.07 7.14 -2.96
N GLY A 83 -14.49 7.17 -4.15
CA GLY A 83 -15.15 7.71 -5.33
C GLY A 83 -15.38 9.21 -5.22
N ASP A 84 -14.53 9.92 -4.46
CA ASP A 84 -14.64 11.35 -4.22
C ASP A 84 -13.87 12.12 -5.29
N TRP A 85 -14.56 12.42 -6.39
CA TRP A 85 -13.99 13.06 -7.57
C TRP A 85 -14.59 14.45 -7.78
N GLU A 86 -13.74 15.42 -8.09
CA GLU A 86 -14.20 16.79 -8.33
C GLU A 86 -15.05 16.83 -9.60
N GLY A 87 -16.35 17.14 -9.44
CA GLY A 87 -17.29 17.28 -10.54
C GLY A 87 -17.70 15.98 -11.26
N LYS A 88 -17.28 14.80 -10.77
CA LYS A 88 -17.60 13.50 -11.39
C LYS A 88 -18.15 12.51 -10.36
N ALA A 89 -19.11 11.68 -10.78
CA ALA A 89 -19.70 10.66 -9.89
C ALA A 89 -18.77 9.46 -9.66
N ASP A 90 -18.01 9.06 -10.69
CA ASP A 90 -16.97 8.04 -10.60
C ASP A 90 -15.95 8.20 -11.73
N VAL A 91 -14.70 7.78 -11.47
CA VAL A 91 -13.59 7.80 -12.43
C VAL A 91 -12.88 6.45 -12.38
N PRO A 92 -13.51 5.37 -12.91
CA PRO A 92 -12.90 4.04 -12.91
C PRO A 92 -11.60 3.98 -13.74
N VAL A 93 -11.42 4.95 -14.64
CA VAL A 93 -10.25 5.08 -15.53
C VAL A 93 -8.97 5.46 -14.79
N ALA A 94 -9.06 5.99 -13.55
CA ALA A 94 -7.89 6.41 -12.80
C ALA A 94 -6.99 5.22 -12.39
N ILE A 95 -7.56 4.08 -11.98
CA ILE A 95 -6.81 2.83 -11.72
C ILE A 95 -7.69 1.62 -12.09
N PRO A 96 -7.87 1.36 -13.41
CA PRO A 96 -8.94 0.49 -13.90
C PRO A 96 -8.74 -0.98 -13.54
N ASN A 97 -7.50 -1.44 -13.37
CA ASN A 97 -7.24 -2.83 -12.98
C ASN A 97 -7.63 -3.08 -11.52
N TRP A 98 -7.23 -2.19 -10.62
CA TRP A 98 -7.59 -2.25 -9.22
C TRP A 98 -9.12 -2.17 -9.03
N VAL A 99 -9.79 -1.27 -9.76
CA VAL A 99 -11.27 -1.20 -9.78
C VAL A 99 -11.88 -2.53 -10.22
N THR A 100 -11.34 -3.14 -11.27
CA THR A 100 -11.83 -4.43 -11.77
C THR A 100 -11.66 -5.54 -10.74
N ILE A 101 -10.53 -5.58 -10.01
CA ILE A 101 -10.24 -6.61 -9.00
C ILE A 101 -11.09 -6.42 -7.73
N PHE A 102 -11.15 -5.19 -7.21
CA PHE A 102 -11.67 -4.94 -5.87
C PHE A 102 -13.07 -4.33 -5.83
N ARG A 103 -13.51 -3.57 -6.85
CA ARG A 103 -14.87 -2.98 -6.87
C ARG A 103 -15.93 -3.93 -7.43
N SER A 104 -15.58 -4.81 -8.37
CA SER A 104 -16.52 -5.82 -8.91
C SER A 104 -16.93 -6.89 -7.88
N GLY A 105 -16.14 -7.04 -6.81
CA GLY A 105 -16.29 -8.03 -5.74
C GLY A 105 -16.53 -7.47 -4.34
N LEU A 106 -17.00 -6.21 -4.19
CA LEU A 106 -17.29 -5.58 -2.87
C LEU A 106 -18.33 -6.31 -1.99
N ARG A 107 -18.75 -7.53 -2.35
CA ARG A 107 -19.79 -8.28 -1.66
C ARG A 107 -19.38 -9.59 -1.01
N ASP A 108 -18.23 -10.17 -1.30
CA ASP A 108 -17.87 -11.46 -0.69
C ASP A 108 -16.52 -11.44 0.02
N GLU A 109 -16.59 -11.81 1.29
CA GLU A 109 -15.51 -12.39 2.09
C GLU A 109 -14.43 -11.43 2.62
N ARG A 110 -14.79 -10.72 3.71
CA ARG A 110 -13.79 -10.39 4.76
C ARG A 110 -13.38 -11.68 5.47
N THR A 111 -12.45 -12.42 4.89
CA THR A 111 -11.82 -13.58 5.55
C THR A 111 -10.33 -13.59 5.23
N ASP A 112 -9.55 -12.95 6.11
CA ASP A 112 -8.61 -13.63 7.01
C ASP A 112 -7.80 -12.59 7.79
N GLU A 113 -7.55 -12.88 9.07
CA GLU A 113 -6.79 -12.13 10.09
C GLU A 113 -5.27 -12.03 9.79
N GLU A 114 -4.95 -11.94 8.50
CA GLU A 114 -3.65 -12.04 7.88
C GLU A 114 -2.68 -10.88 8.08
N ILE A 115 -3.18 -9.71 7.68
CA ILE A 115 -2.36 -8.56 7.30
C ILE A 115 -2.90 -7.36 8.05
N SER A 116 -2.08 -6.82 8.93
CA SER A 116 -2.26 -5.48 9.49
C SER A 116 -1.58 -4.49 8.55
N ILE A 117 -2.33 -3.49 8.09
CA ILE A 117 -1.81 -2.40 7.25
C ILE A 117 -1.52 -1.22 8.15
N SER A 118 -0.29 -0.73 8.11
CA SER A 118 0.07 0.54 8.75
C SER A 118 0.63 1.49 7.71
N GLY A 119 -0.06 2.62 7.52
CA GLY A 119 0.40 3.71 6.67
C GLY A 119 0.99 4.81 7.54
N ALA A 120 2.28 5.09 7.37
CA ALA A 120 2.86 6.33 7.86
C ALA A 120 2.87 7.32 6.70
N THR A 121 2.20 8.45 6.88
CA THR A 121 2.24 9.59 5.97
C THR A 121 3.69 10.03 5.74
N PRO A 122 4.10 10.37 4.52
CA PRO A 122 5.53 10.51 4.25
C PRO A 122 6.09 11.90 4.53
N LYS A 123 7.43 11.96 4.55
CA LYS A 123 8.20 13.20 4.41
C LYS A 123 8.28 13.56 2.92
N ASP A 124 7.70 14.71 2.55
CA ASP A 124 7.73 15.50 1.31
C ASP A 124 7.85 14.86 -0.09
N GLU A 125 8.56 13.75 -0.33
CA GLU A 125 8.86 13.19 -1.69
C GLU A 125 8.81 11.66 -1.80
N TYR A 126 9.02 10.94 -0.70
CA TYR A 126 8.86 9.49 -0.69
C TYR A 126 7.45 9.14 -0.26
N PHE A 127 6.93 7.97 -0.61
CA PHE A 127 5.72 7.38 -0.05
C PHE A 127 6.06 6.04 0.57
N ARG A 128 5.60 5.80 1.80
CA ARG A 128 5.93 4.59 2.54
C ARG A 128 4.70 3.91 3.14
N VAL A 129 4.51 2.64 2.81
CA VAL A 129 3.48 1.80 3.43
C VAL A 129 4.05 0.43 3.78
N ARG A 130 3.50 -0.19 4.83
CA ARG A 130 3.91 -1.52 5.28
C ARG A 130 2.73 -2.48 5.37
N ALA A 131 2.96 -3.70 4.93
CA ALA A 131 2.04 -4.83 5.05
C ALA A 131 2.72 -5.97 5.83
N GLU A 132 2.05 -6.49 6.86
CA GLU A 132 2.54 -7.64 7.62
C GLU A 132 2.18 -8.96 6.92
N VAL A 133 3.15 -9.87 6.75
CA VAL A 133 2.95 -11.20 6.15
C VAL A 133 3.70 -12.28 6.92
N ARG A 134 3.43 -13.56 6.61
CA ARG A 134 4.19 -14.67 7.19
C ARG A 134 5.63 -14.68 6.65
N PRO A 135 6.65 -14.89 7.50
CA PRO A 135 8.01 -15.14 7.04
C PRO A 135 8.04 -16.30 6.03
N GLY A 136 8.81 -16.16 4.96
CA GLY A 136 8.96 -17.14 3.89
C GLY A 136 7.77 -17.28 2.94
N SER A 137 6.70 -16.51 3.11
CA SER A 137 5.58 -16.50 2.17
C SER A 137 5.96 -15.84 0.84
N GLU A 138 5.36 -16.33 -0.25
CA GLU A 138 5.57 -15.81 -1.61
C GLU A 138 4.36 -14.97 -2.06
N TRP A 139 4.64 -13.86 -2.75
CA TRP A 139 3.62 -12.93 -3.23
C TRP A 139 4.02 -12.35 -4.58
N ILE A 140 3.03 -12.00 -5.39
CA ILE A 140 3.20 -11.05 -6.48
C ILE A 140 2.73 -9.68 -5.96
N CYS A 141 3.66 -8.74 -5.85
CA CYS A 141 3.36 -7.35 -5.53
C CYS A 141 2.95 -6.62 -6.80
N TRP A 142 1.85 -5.88 -6.70
CA TRP A 142 1.31 -5.05 -7.76
C TRP A 142 1.17 -3.62 -7.28
N ILE A 143 1.54 -2.68 -8.15
CA ILE A 143 1.32 -1.25 -7.95
C ILE A 143 0.70 -0.71 -9.23
N GLU A 144 -0.47 -0.09 -9.15
CA GLU A 144 -1.09 0.60 -10.29
C GLU A 144 -1.09 2.09 -10.02
N MET A 145 -0.57 2.90 -10.96
CA MET A 145 -0.40 4.34 -10.80
C MET A 145 -0.89 5.08 -12.03
N ASN A 146 -1.61 6.17 -11.81
CA ASN A 146 -1.98 7.14 -12.84
C ASN A 146 -1.75 8.57 -12.34
N LEU A 147 -1.28 9.43 -13.25
CA LEU A 147 -1.17 10.86 -13.03
C LEU A 147 -2.23 11.56 -13.89
N ALA A 148 -3.19 12.23 -13.27
CA ALA A 148 -4.25 12.91 -13.98
C ALA A 148 -3.70 14.07 -14.82
N GLY A 149 -4.27 14.27 -16.01
CA GLY A 149 -3.88 15.35 -16.92
C GLY A 149 -2.47 15.22 -17.50
N ASP A 150 -1.91 14.01 -17.48
CA ASP A 150 -0.61 13.68 -18.08
C ASP A 150 -0.74 13.44 -19.59
N TYR A 151 -1.08 14.49 -20.32
CA TYR A 151 -1.35 14.43 -21.76
C TYR A 151 -0.07 14.43 -22.59
N ASN A 152 -0.12 13.78 -23.75
CA ASN A 152 0.92 13.84 -24.77
C ASN A 152 0.30 13.77 -26.18
N GLU A 153 1.12 13.55 -27.23
CA GLU A 153 0.62 13.48 -28.61
C GLU A 153 -0.30 12.28 -28.90
N TYR A 154 -0.15 11.17 -28.15
CA TYR A 154 -0.96 9.95 -28.26
C TYR A 154 -2.19 9.97 -27.36
N TYR A 155 -2.09 10.68 -26.23
CA TYR A 155 -3.15 10.86 -25.24
C TYR A 155 -3.46 12.36 -25.08
N PRO A 156 -4.05 13.00 -26.10
CA PRO A 156 -4.37 14.42 -26.03
C PRO A 156 -5.61 14.64 -25.18
N GLN A 157 -5.69 15.81 -24.52
CA GLN A 157 -6.91 16.25 -23.85
C GLN A 157 -8.09 16.36 -24.82
N PHE A 158 -7.84 16.79 -26.07
CA PHE A 158 -8.83 16.88 -27.14
C PHE A 158 -8.26 16.39 -28.46
N ASN A 159 -8.88 15.37 -29.05
CA ASN A 159 -8.54 14.87 -30.38
C ASN A 159 -9.27 15.68 -31.45
N ARG A 160 -8.53 16.50 -32.21
CA ARG A 160 -9.10 17.37 -33.25
C ARG A 160 -9.71 16.62 -34.43
N VAL A 161 -9.34 15.36 -34.65
CA VAL A 161 -9.82 14.52 -35.75
C VAL A 161 -11.12 13.84 -35.37
N THR A 162 -11.14 13.11 -34.25
CA THR A 162 -12.34 12.39 -33.79
C THR A 162 -13.34 13.32 -33.08
N LYS A 163 -12.91 14.53 -32.69
CA LYS A 163 -13.66 15.48 -31.87
C LYS A 163 -14.00 14.97 -30.47
N GLU A 164 -13.23 13.99 -30.00
CA GLU A 164 -13.37 13.42 -28.66
C GLU A 164 -12.47 14.16 -27.66
N GLU A 165 -13.01 14.36 -26.46
CA GLU A 165 -12.26 14.85 -25.29
C GLU A 165 -11.92 13.67 -24.38
N ASP A 166 -10.85 13.80 -23.61
CA ASP A 166 -10.62 12.90 -22.48
C ASP A 166 -11.64 13.20 -21.37
N GLU A 167 -12.77 12.49 -21.44
CA GLU A 167 -13.89 12.56 -20.50
C GLU A 167 -13.43 12.44 -19.04
N PHE A 168 -12.41 11.63 -18.77
CA PHE A 168 -11.94 11.33 -17.41
C PHE A 168 -10.76 12.17 -16.97
N SER A 169 -10.12 12.84 -17.92
CA SER A 169 -9.01 13.77 -17.65
C SER A 169 -7.80 13.07 -17.03
N CYS A 170 -7.56 11.83 -17.43
CA CYS A 170 -6.45 11.00 -16.98
C CYS A 170 -5.18 11.26 -17.80
N GLY A 171 -5.31 11.54 -19.10
CA GLY A 171 -4.18 11.59 -20.03
C GLY A 171 -3.65 10.20 -20.33
N GLN A 172 -2.35 9.98 -20.09
CA GLN A 172 -1.71 8.69 -20.29
C GLN A 172 -2.37 7.57 -19.45
N PRO A 173 -2.35 6.32 -19.93
CA PRO A 173 -2.88 5.16 -19.21
C PRO A 173 -2.23 4.95 -17.84
N ALA A 174 -2.95 4.28 -16.94
CA ALA A 174 -2.36 3.84 -15.68
C ALA A 174 -1.27 2.78 -15.95
N LEU A 175 -0.16 2.86 -15.23
CA LEU A 175 0.95 1.91 -15.33
C LEU A 175 0.89 0.89 -14.20
N LEU A 176 1.08 -0.37 -14.55
CA LEU A 176 1.07 -1.50 -13.63
C LEU A 176 2.50 -2.01 -13.42
N TYR A 177 3.03 -1.81 -12.21
CA TYR A 177 4.31 -2.33 -11.77
C TYR A 177 4.13 -3.69 -11.09
N ARG A 178 5.10 -4.60 -11.26
CA ARG A 178 5.05 -5.97 -10.77
C ARG A 178 6.38 -6.42 -10.19
N ALA A 179 6.36 -7.08 -9.03
CA ALA A 179 7.48 -7.84 -8.51
C ALA A 179 7.02 -9.18 -7.93
N ALA A 180 7.69 -10.28 -8.26
CA ALA A 180 7.54 -11.53 -7.53
C ALA A 180 8.51 -11.52 -6.33
N ILE A 181 7.97 -11.68 -5.13
CA ILE A 181 8.74 -11.55 -3.89
C ILE A 181 8.61 -12.78 -3.00
N LYS A 182 9.66 -13.04 -2.23
CA LYS A 182 9.66 -13.94 -1.09
C LYS A 182 9.93 -13.15 0.19
N ALA A 183 9.05 -13.31 1.18
CA ALA A 183 9.05 -12.58 2.44
C ALA A 183 10.08 -13.15 3.44
N ASP A 184 11.33 -13.27 3.01
CA ASP A 184 12.46 -13.52 3.91
C ASP A 184 13.12 -12.17 4.25
N GLU A 185 13.38 -11.96 5.54
CA GLU A 185 13.98 -10.73 6.05
C GLU A 185 15.29 -10.38 5.32
N GLY A 186 15.46 -9.10 5.00
CA GLY A 186 16.64 -8.59 4.29
C GLY A 186 16.50 -8.63 2.77
N ASN A 187 15.54 -9.37 2.22
CA ASN A 187 15.29 -9.36 0.77
C ASN A 187 14.83 -7.97 0.30
N GLN A 188 15.26 -7.60 -0.91
CA GLN A 188 14.91 -6.35 -1.57
C GLN A 188 14.56 -6.62 -3.03
N TYR A 189 13.60 -5.84 -3.54
CA TYR A 189 13.10 -5.98 -4.90
C TYR A 189 12.81 -4.61 -5.52
N THR A 190 13.02 -4.51 -6.82
CA THR A 190 12.60 -3.38 -7.65
C THR A 190 11.59 -3.93 -8.66
N PRO A 191 10.34 -3.45 -8.67
CA PRO A 191 9.34 -3.93 -9.61
C PRO A 191 9.58 -3.37 -11.02
N ASP A 192 9.27 -4.18 -12.03
CA ASP A 192 9.27 -3.78 -13.43
C ASP A 192 7.88 -3.26 -13.83
N ILE A 193 7.82 -2.38 -14.83
CA ILE A 193 6.54 -2.02 -15.45
C ILE A 193 6.08 -3.20 -16.31
N ALA A 194 5.00 -3.85 -15.88
CA ALA A 194 4.48 -5.06 -16.51
C ALA A 194 3.53 -4.75 -17.68
N SER A 195 2.69 -3.72 -17.53
CA SER A 195 1.67 -3.37 -18.53
C SER A 195 1.10 -1.98 -18.30
N MET A 196 0.45 -1.43 -19.32
CA MET A 196 -0.49 -0.34 -19.17
C MET A 196 -1.92 -0.88 -18.99
N SER A 197 -2.72 -0.12 -18.24
CA SER A 197 -4.08 -0.45 -17.84
C SER A 197 -5.02 0.57 -18.46
N LEU A 198 -5.84 0.11 -19.42
CA LEU A 198 -6.67 0.93 -20.29
C LEU A 198 -8.14 0.72 -19.96
N TRP A 199 -8.91 1.81 -19.89
CA TRP A 199 -10.37 1.71 -19.83
C TRP A 199 -10.97 1.87 -21.23
N LYS A 200 -11.60 0.82 -21.75
CA LYS A 200 -12.31 0.85 -23.04
C LYS A 200 -13.66 0.18 -22.91
N ASN A 201 -14.71 0.89 -23.33
CA ASN A 201 -16.09 0.38 -23.35
C ASN A 201 -16.55 -0.23 -22.00
N GLY A 202 -16.23 0.46 -20.90
CA GLY A 202 -16.62 0.03 -19.54
C GLY A 202 -15.84 -1.17 -18.99
N LYS A 203 -14.70 -1.52 -19.61
CA LYS A 203 -13.85 -2.64 -19.18
C LYS A 203 -12.39 -2.22 -19.10
N ASN A 204 -11.69 -2.80 -18.12
CA ASN A 204 -10.24 -2.75 -18.09
C ASN A 204 -9.64 -3.67 -19.16
N ILE A 205 -8.60 -3.20 -19.83
CA ILE A 205 -7.78 -3.94 -20.78
C ILE A 205 -6.31 -3.71 -20.43
N LEU A 206 -5.59 -4.79 -20.13
CA LEU A 206 -4.15 -4.74 -19.98
C LEU A 206 -3.48 -4.85 -21.34
N ALA A 207 -2.52 -3.98 -21.61
CA ALA A 207 -1.71 -4.01 -22.82
C ALA A 207 -0.22 -3.86 -22.48
N PRO A 208 0.70 -4.41 -23.31
CA PRO A 208 2.13 -4.18 -23.13
C PRO A 208 2.46 -2.68 -23.15
N ILE A 209 3.51 -2.28 -22.44
CA ILE A 209 4.06 -0.93 -22.57
C ILE A 209 4.64 -0.75 -23.97
N ASP A 210 4.39 0.41 -24.56
CA ASP A 210 4.91 0.80 -25.85
C ASP A 210 5.44 2.25 -25.82
N SER A 211 5.91 2.75 -26.96
CA SER A 211 6.52 4.07 -27.09
C SER A 211 5.53 5.24 -26.94
N THR A 212 4.24 4.98 -26.75
CA THR A 212 3.25 6.05 -26.54
C THR A 212 3.26 6.58 -25.10
N ILE A 213 3.83 5.81 -24.16
CA ILE A 213 4.05 6.22 -22.77
C ILE A 213 5.32 7.07 -22.69
N THR A 214 5.20 8.30 -22.20
CA THR A 214 6.27 9.29 -22.13
C THR A 214 6.65 9.64 -20.70
N THR A 215 5.83 10.42 -20.01
CA THR A 215 6.09 11.04 -18.71
C THR A 215 5.57 10.17 -17.56
N ALA A 216 4.50 9.42 -17.79
CA ALA A 216 3.91 8.53 -16.79
C ALA A 216 4.92 7.52 -16.19
N GLN A 217 5.86 7.00 -16.99
CA GLN A 217 6.89 6.06 -16.54
C GLN A 217 7.90 6.69 -15.55
N ASN A 218 7.97 8.02 -15.48
CA ASN A 218 8.90 8.75 -14.63
C ASN A 218 8.24 9.29 -13.36
N VAL A 219 6.91 9.12 -13.20
CA VAL A 219 6.18 9.62 -12.02
C VAL A 219 6.62 8.88 -10.76
N PHE A 220 6.75 7.56 -10.87
CA PHE A 220 7.45 6.72 -9.89
C PHE A 220 8.80 6.33 -10.48
N ASP A 221 9.78 7.22 -10.32
CA ASP A 221 11.15 7.06 -10.82
C ASP A 221 12.02 6.14 -9.94
N GLU A 222 11.63 5.91 -8.68
CA GLU A 222 12.21 4.90 -7.82
C GLU A 222 11.14 4.13 -7.04
N ILE A 223 11.19 2.79 -7.11
CA ILE A 223 10.37 1.91 -6.28
C ILE A 223 11.27 0.85 -5.65
N ASN A 224 11.28 0.79 -4.32
CA ASN A 224 12.01 -0.21 -3.56
C ASN A 224 11.04 -0.96 -2.63
N ILE A 225 11.05 -2.29 -2.71
CA ILE A 225 10.28 -3.17 -1.85
C ILE A 225 11.26 -3.92 -0.95
N ARG A 226 11.16 -3.73 0.37
CA ARG A 226 12.04 -4.37 1.36
C ARG A 226 11.26 -5.29 2.29
N ILE A 227 11.87 -6.40 2.66
CA ILE A 227 11.37 -7.23 3.75
C ILE A 227 12.13 -6.89 5.02
N ILE A 228 11.44 -6.31 6.00
CA ILE A 228 12.04 -5.81 7.25
C ILE A 228 11.41 -6.50 8.46
N GLU A 229 12.15 -6.50 9.57
CA GLU A 229 11.58 -6.87 10.87
C GLU A 229 10.52 -5.84 11.30
N PRO A 230 9.40 -6.29 11.90
CA PRO A 230 8.46 -5.39 12.51
C PRO A 230 9.13 -4.63 13.67
N LYS A 231 9.08 -3.29 13.62
CA LYS A 231 9.55 -2.48 14.77
C LYS A 231 8.68 -2.78 15.98
N PHE A 232 9.29 -3.15 17.10
CA PHE A 232 8.59 -3.30 18.38
C PHE A 232 7.84 -2.00 18.72
N ARG A 233 6.51 -2.06 18.82
CA ARG A 233 5.75 -1.00 19.49
C ARG A 233 6.00 -1.13 20.99
N ILE A 234 7.02 -0.45 21.49
CA ILE A 234 7.09 -0.16 22.93
C ILE A 234 5.92 0.78 23.19
N ILE A 235 4.91 0.30 23.92
CA ILE A 235 3.82 1.15 24.40
C ILE A 235 4.48 2.25 25.24
N ASN A 236 4.45 3.48 24.74
CA ASN A 236 4.93 4.64 25.47
C ASN A 236 3.88 4.94 26.55
N LEU A 237 4.05 4.34 27.73
CA LEU A 237 3.13 4.51 28.87
C LEU A 237 2.97 5.97 29.32
N ASN A 238 3.84 6.87 28.85
CA ASN A 238 3.80 8.31 29.15
C ASN A 238 2.70 9.08 28.39
N ASN A 239 2.02 8.49 27.40
CA ASN A 239 0.96 9.18 26.65
C ASN A 239 -0.47 8.85 27.12
N VAL A 240 -0.64 8.06 28.17
CA VAL A 240 -1.98 7.72 28.71
C VAL A 240 -2.51 8.82 29.65
N GLU A 241 -1.69 9.75 30.13
CA GLU A 241 -2.12 10.81 31.07
C GLU A 241 -2.73 12.06 30.42
N GLN A 242 -2.76 12.18 29.09
CA GLN A 242 -3.31 13.39 28.43
C GLN A 242 -4.70 13.23 27.81
N GLN A 243 -5.35 12.07 27.92
CA GLN A 243 -6.73 11.88 27.40
C GLN A 243 -7.85 12.13 28.41
N ASP A 244 -7.55 12.45 29.67
CA ASP A 244 -8.57 12.74 30.70
C ASP A 244 -8.66 14.22 31.13
N VAL A 245 -8.01 15.13 30.40
CA VAL A 245 -8.21 16.58 30.58
C VAL A 245 -8.73 17.18 29.28
N LEU A 246 -10.03 17.00 29.05
CA LEU A 246 -10.96 17.91 28.37
C LEU A 246 -12.31 17.17 28.24
N LYS A 247 -13.05 17.14 29.35
CA LYS A 247 -14.51 17.13 29.35
C LYS A 247 -14.99 18.54 29.65
#